data_AF-A0A836A5Y5-F1
#
_entry.id   AF-A0A836A5Y5-F1
#
_cell.length_a   1.000
_cell.length_b   1.000
_cell.length_c   1.000
_cell.angle_alpha   90.00
_cell.angle_beta   90.00
_cell.angle_gamma   90.00
#
_symmetry.space_group_name_H-M   'P 1'
#
loop_
_entity.id
_entity.type
_entity.pdbx_description
1 polymer ?
#
loop_
_entity_poly.entity_id
_entity_poly.type
_entity_poly.pdbx_seq_one_letter_code
_entity_poly.pdbx_strand_id
1 'polypeptide(L)'
;MGLLGASWKLYEMVDMRAPRQPRKIEEIKDFLLTARRKDAKSVKIKKNKDNVKFKVRCSRYLYTLVITDKEKAEKLKQSLPPGLAVKELK
;
A
#
# COMPACT_ATOMS: atom_id res chain seq x y z
N MET A 1 -24.69 -21.72 1.15
CA MET A 1 -24.87 -20.25 1.11
C MET A 1 -24.01 -19.66 2.22
N GLY A 2 -22.99 -18.82 2.05
CA GLY A 2 -22.31 -18.28 0.88
C GLY A 2 -20.85 -18.03 1.27
N LEU A 3 -19.95 -18.23 0.30
CA LEU A 3 -18.50 -18.06 0.45
C LEU A 3 -18.16 -16.57 0.62
N LEU A 4 -18.11 -16.07 1.87
CA LEU A 4 -17.56 -14.75 2.22
C LEU A 4 -16.16 -14.84 2.85
N GLY A 5 -15.36 -15.83 2.45
CA GLY A 5 -14.01 -16.06 3.00
C GLY A 5 -12.84 -15.70 2.07
N ALA A 6 -13.07 -15.42 0.79
CA ALA A 6 -12.01 -15.48 -0.23
C ALA A 6 -11.49 -14.14 -0.78
N SER A 7 -12.05 -12.99 -0.36
CA SER A 7 -11.69 -11.69 -0.99
C SER A 7 -10.35 -11.11 -0.51
N TRP A 8 -9.91 -11.45 0.71
CA TRP A 8 -8.65 -10.93 1.25
C TRP A 8 -7.41 -11.72 0.79
N LYS A 9 -7.53 -13.05 0.68
CA LYS A 9 -6.42 -13.95 0.33
C LYS A 9 -5.96 -13.79 -1.12
N LEU A 10 -6.90 -13.57 -2.05
CA LEU A 10 -6.59 -13.42 -3.48
C LEU A 10 -5.83 -12.12 -3.79
N TYR A 11 -6.05 -11.05 -3.01
CA TYR A 11 -5.44 -9.75 -3.24
C TYR A 11 -4.08 -9.57 -2.53
N GLU A 12 -3.78 -10.38 -1.51
CA GLU A 12 -2.40 -10.59 -1.04
C GLU A 12 -1.60 -11.42 -2.06
N MET A 13 -2.26 -12.31 -2.82
CA MET A 13 -1.61 -13.13 -3.84
C MET A 13 -1.20 -12.39 -5.12
N VAL A 14 -1.78 -11.23 -5.49
CA VAL A 14 -1.40 -10.49 -6.72
C VAL A 14 -0.12 -9.62 -6.60
N ASP A 15 0.68 -9.78 -5.55
CA ASP A 15 2.09 -9.33 -5.52
C ASP A 15 3.06 -10.54 -5.62
N MET A 16 2.87 -11.41 -6.62
CA MET A 16 3.71 -12.61 -6.87
C MET A 16 5.13 -12.29 -7.42
N ARG A 17 5.88 -11.38 -6.78
CA ARG A 17 7.35 -11.37 -6.90
C ARG A 17 7.97 -11.43 -5.50
N ALA A 18 8.24 -12.67 -5.11
CA ALA A 18 8.87 -13.17 -3.89
C ALA A 18 8.07 -12.97 -2.58
N PRO A 19 7.98 -14.02 -1.72
CA PRO A 19 7.38 -13.94 -0.38
C PRO A 19 8.31 -13.10 0.49
N ARG A 20 8.14 -11.79 0.44
CA ARG A 20 8.95 -10.83 1.17
C ARG A 20 8.06 -10.24 2.25
N GLN A 21 8.31 -10.67 3.49
CA GLN A 21 7.48 -10.45 4.68
C GLN A 21 6.82 -9.05 4.68
N PRO A 22 5.49 -8.96 4.72
CA PRO A 22 4.83 -7.66 4.81
C PRO A 22 5.19 -6.98 6.13
N ARG A 23 5.47 -5.67 6.07
CA ARG A 23 5.71 -4.82 7.25
C ARG A 23 4.60 -3.79 7.32
N LYS A 24 3.98 -3.65 8.49
CA LYS A 24 3.00 -2.59 8.76
C LYS A 24 3.76 -1.33 9.18
N ILE A 25 3.37 -0.18 8.62
CA ILE A 25 3.77 1.14 9.10
C ILE A 25 2.55 1.77 9.76
N GLU A 26 2.72 2.33 10.95
CA GLU A 26 1.62 2.98 11.70
C GLU A 26 1.62 4.50 11.48
N GLU A 27 2.79 5.10 11.34
CA GLU A 27 2.94 6.55 11.17
C GLU A 27 3.07 6.99 9.70
N ILE A 28 2.43 8.11 9.37
CA ILE A 28 2.52 8.72 8.04
C ILE A 28 3.94 9.21 7.75
N LYS A 29 4.66 9.70 8.77
CA LYS A 29 6.04 10.19 8.64
C LYS A 29 6.97 9.09 8.12
N ASP A 30 6.94 7.93 8.77
CA ASP A 30 7.72 6.75 8.38
C ASP A 30 7.37 6.25 6.98
N PHE A 31 6.09 6.34 6.61
CA PHE A 31 5.65 6.00 5.27
C PHE A 31 6.25 6.93 4.20
N LEU A 32 6.22 8.25 4.43
CA LEU A 32 6.80 9.23 3.50
C LEU A 32 8.33 9.08 3.39
N LEU A 33 9.01 8.80 4.51
CA LEU A 33 10.43 8.46 4.51
C LEU A 33 10.69 7.22 3.67
N THR A 34 9.88 6.17 3.84
CA THR A 34 10.01 4.91 3.10
C THR A 34 9.76 5.09 1.60
N ALA A 35 8.76 5.90 1.22
CA ALA A 35 8.45 6.20 -0.18
C ALA A 35 9.54 7.00 -0.90
N ARG A 36 10.34 7.79 -0.16
CA ARG A 36 11.47 8.57 -0.69
C ARG A 36 12.78 7.78 -0.78
N ARG A 37 12.84 6.57 -0.24
CA ARG A 37 14.06 5.76 -0.30
C ARG A 37 14.38 5.33 -1.72
N LYS A 38 15.68 5.26 -2.05
CA LYS A 38 16.18 4.83 -3.36
C LYS A 38 15.75 3.42 -3.78
N ASP A 39 15.41 2.56 -2.83
CA ASP A 39 14.96 1.19 -3.07
C ASP A 39 13.44 1.05 -3.27
N ALA A 40 12.67 2.14 -3.09
CA ALA A 40 11.25 2.17 -3.38
C ALA A 40 11.02 2.18 -4.90
N LYS A 41 10.27 1.20 -5.41
CA LYS A 41 10.03 1.02 -6.85
C LYS A 41 8.66 1.49 -7.29
N SER A 42 7.64 1.21 -6.48
CA SER A 42 6.24 1.52 -6.84
C SER A 42 5.37 1.59 -5.59
N VAL A 43 4.30 2.38 -5.66
CA VAL A 43 3.24 2.41 -4.65
C VAL A 43 1.95 1.87 -5.26
N LYS A 44 1.34 0.90 -4.60
CA LYS A 44 0.01 0.40 -4.92
C LYS A 44 -0.98 0.99 -3.92
N ILE A 45 -1.96 1.73 -4.41
CA ILE A 45 -3.03 2.29 -3.58
C ILE A 45 -4.25 1.39 -3.75
N LYS A 46 -4.66 0.71 -2.68
CA LYS A 46 -5.88 -0.11 -2.65
C LYS A 46 -6.94 0.60 -1.83
N LYS A 47 -8.02 1.01 -2.49
CA LYS A 47 -9.20 1.59 -1.81
C LYS A 47 -10.14 0.45 -1.41
N ASN A 48 -10.36 0.25 -0.12
CA ASN A 48 -11.45 -0.59 0.40
C ASN A 48 -12.63 0.29 0.79
N LYS A 49 -13.74 -0.34 1.20
CA LYS A 49 -14.96 0.35 1.65
C LYS A 49 -14.68 1.30 2.83
N ASP A 50 -13.92 0.82 3.82
CA ASP A 50 -13.73 1.50 5.11
C ASP A 50 -12.31 2.03 5.32
N ASN A 51 -11.35 1.62 4.49
CA ASN A 51 -9.96 2.06 4.60
C ASN A 51 -9.26 2.11 3.25
N VAL A 52 -8.19 2.89 3.18
CA VAL A 52 -7.27 2.95 2.05
C VAL A 52 -5.94 2.38 2.51
N LYS A 53 -5.41 1.40 1.75
CA LYS A 53 -4.11 0.79 2.02
C LYS A 53 -3.09 1.30 1.00
N PHE A 54 -2.06 1.98 1.48
CA PHE A 54 -0.91 2.40 0.69
C PHE A 54 0.19 1.34 0.84
N LYS A 55 0.50 0.64 -0.25
CA LYS A 55 1.47 -0.44 -0.28
C LYS A 55 2.72 0.00 -1.07
N VAL A 56 3.81 0.31 -0.39
CA VAL A 56 5.10 0.68 -1.02
C VAL A 56 5.91 -0.60 -1.24
N ARG A 57 6.26 -0.85 -2.50
CA ARG A 57 7.16 -1.93 -2.87
C ARG A 57 8.60 -1.45 -2.79
N CYS A 58 9.33 -1.95 -1.81
CA CYS A 58 10.78 -1.78 -1.72
C CYS A 58 11.51 -2.99 -2.32
N SER A 59 12.83 -2.98 -2.23
CA SER A 59 13.65 -4.15 -2.53
C SER A 59 13.22 -5.31 -1.65
N ARG A 60 13.45 -5.28 -0.33
CA ARG A 60 13.28 -6.47 0.52
C ARG A 60 11.88 -6.68 1.11
N TYR A 61 11.06 -5.65 1.25
CA TYR A 61 9.79 -5.75 1.97
C TYR A 61 8.67 -5.01 1.22
N LEU A 62 7.44 -5.40 1.52
CA LEU A 62 6.24 -4.66 1.17
C LEU A 62 5.77 -3.90 2.41
N TYR A 63 5.86 -2.58 2.38
CA TYR A 63 5.40 -1.74 3.48
C TYR A 63 3.95 -1.34 3.25
N THR A 64 3.09 -1.52 4.24
CA THR A 64 1.68 -1.16 4.15
C THR A 64 1.32 -0.16 5.23
N LEU A 65 0.82 1.01 4.81
CA LEU A 65 0.14 1.97 5.67
C LEU A 65 -1.37 1.84 5.45
N VAL A 66 -2.14 1.78 6.53
CA VAL A 66 -3.60 1.72 6.50
C VAL A 66 -4.16 3.04 7.03
N ILE A 67 -4.98 3.71 6.23
CA ILE A 67 -5.66 4.96 6.62
C ILE A 67 -7.16 4.71 6.56
N THR A 68 -7.87 5.04 7.64
CA THR A 68 -9.34 5.01 7.71
C THR A 68 -9.96 6.27 7.13
N ASP A 69 -9.33 7.44 7.37
CA ASP A 69 -9.83 8.74 6.94
C ASP A 69 -9.58 8.99 5.43
N LYS A 70 -10.66 9.07 4.65
CA LYS A 70 -10.60 9.28 3.20
C LYS A 70 -9.92 10.60 2.82
N GLU A 71 -10.17 11.67 3.56
CA GLU A 71 -9.56 12.98 3.29
C GLU A 71 -8.05 12.97 3.52
N LYS A 72 -7.59 12.32 4.60
CA LYS A 72 -6.15 12.15 4.86
C LYS A 72 -5.49 11.29 3.78
N ALA A 73 -6.19 10.26 3.29
CA ALA A 73 -5.70 9.42 2.21
C ALA A 73 -5.52 10.22 0.89
N GLU A 74 -6.47 11.08 0.52
CA GLU A 74 -6.34 11.92 -0.69
C GLU A 74 -5.21 12.95 -0.53
N LYS A 75 -5.05 13.59 0.63
CA LYS A 75 -3.90 14.46 0.93
C LYS A 75 -2.56 13.70 0.84
N LEU A 76 -2.51 12.49 1.38
CA LEU A 76 -1.31 11.66 1.31
C LEU A 76 -0.96 11.26 -0.12
N LYS A 77 -1.97 10.95 -0.94
CA LYS A 77 -1.78 10.66 -2.37
C LYS A 77 -1.13 11.82 -3.11
N GLN A 78 -1.52 13.06 -2.80
CA GLN A 78 -0.89 14.27 -3.36
C GLN A 78 0.53 14.52 -2.84
N SER A 79 0.85 14.03 -1.64
CA SER A 79 2.16 14.19 -1.01
C SER A 79 3.20 13.16 -1.48
N LEU A 80 2.79 12.19 -2.32
CA LEU A 80 3.68 11.19 -2.88
C LEU A 80 4.68 11.82 -3.86
N PRO A 81 5.94 11.34 -3.87
CA PRO A 81 6.94 11.87 -4.78
C PRO A 81 6.57 11.57 -6.25
N PRO A 82 6.62 12.56 -7.17
CA PRO A 82 6.16 12.43 -8.56
C PRO A 82 7.00 11.45 -9.41
N GLY A 83 8.22 11.11 -8.97
CA GLY A 83 9.08 10.12 -9.63
C GLY A 83 8.79 8.67 -9.27
N LEU A 84 7.82 8.41 -8.37
CA LEU A 84 7.50 7.06 -7.91
C LEU A 84 6.27 6.53 -8.63
N ALA A 85 6.37 5.33 -9.23
CA ALA A 85 5.27 4.75 -9.98
C ALA A 85 4.07 4.43 -9.07
N VAL A 86 2.95 5.16 -9.24
CA VAL A 86 1.71 4.94 -8.48
C VAL A 86 0.73 4.12 -9.31
N LYS A 87 0.28 2.99 -8.77
CA LYS A 87 -0.78 2.15 -9.37
C LYS A 87 -2.00 2.11 -8.46
N GLU A 88 -3.12 2.58 -8.98
CA GLU A 88 -4.41 2.48 -8.30
C GLU A 88 -5.05 1.12 -8.57
N LEU A 89 -5.47 0.47 -7.48
CA LEU A 89 -6.18 -0.80 -7.52
C LEU A 89 -7.63 -0.51 -7.09
N LYS A 90 -8.57 -0.77 -8.01
CA LYS A 90 -10.01 -0.78 -7.72
C LYS A 90 -10.40 -2.07 -7.00
#